data_AF-A0A1M6C861-F1
#
_entry.id   AF-A0A1M6C861-F1
#
_cell.length_a   1.000
_cell.length_b   1.000
_cell.length_c   1.000
_cell.angle_alpha   90.00
_cell.angle_beta   90.00
_cell.angle_gamma   90.00
#
_symmetry.space_group_name_H-M   'P 1'
#
loop_
_entity.id
_entity.type
_entity.pdbx_description
1 polymer ?
#
loop_
_entity_poly.entity_id
_entity_poly.type
_entity_poly.pdbx_seq_one_letter_code
_entity_poly.pdbx_strand_id
1 'polypeptide(L)'
;MPARTHRAATGPGTKTLLRVAVPAAGLALVAGAATALTADHDAPAAPAALAASDSPRALLFDDFHYTAHDDPGLSAHGWTVRSGGGGPGVPGAVWDPSNVTFPDADGEPVMRLESSTDGSATEQTEVYHARKYHEGTYAARVRFTDSPVTGPDGDHVVQTFFTITPLDHPMDPDYGEADFEYLPNGGWGGDALSMYLTTWETYRPDPWEAVNTHDVVVRSFEGWHDLVMTISGGEVAYFIDGREVARHGEPYYPETPMSVNVNQWFIADGLTGAGEYRAYHQDVDWVLHVKDEVLTPEQVAAEVGALREAGTGFTDTVPAV
;
A
#
# COMPACT_ATOMS: atom_id res chain seq x y z
N MET A 1 9.63 12.99 30.87
CA MET A 1 11.09 13.08 31.14
C MET A 1 11.78 12.84 29.81
N PRO A 2 12.70 13.71 29.35
CA PRO A 2 13.11 13.69 27.95
C PRO A 2 14.10 12.54 27.70
N ALA A 3 13.72 11.63 26.80
CA ALA A 3 14.58 10.58 26.30
C ALA A 3 15.61 11.19 25.33
N ARG A 4 16.86 10.82 25.54
CA ARG A 4 18.03 11.30 24.79
C ARG A 4 18.10 10.60 23.45
N THR A 5 18.36 11.38 22.41
CA THR A 5 18.72 10.93 21.07
C THR A 5 20.03 10.12 21.10
N HIS A 6 20.00 8.89 20.59
CA HIS A 6 21.19 8.08 20.37
C HIS A 6 21.56 8.02 18.89
N ARG A 7 22.71 8.63 18.61
CA ARG A 7 23.40 8.71 17.32
C ARG A 7 24.08 7.36 17.05
N ALA A 8 23.67 6.63 16.01
CA ALA A 8 24.44 5.51 15.48
C ALA A 8 25.29 5.99 14.30
N ALA A 9 26.60 5.80 14.41
CA ALA A 9 27.58 6.13 13.39
C ALA A 9 27.96 4.87 12.61
N THR A 10 27.91 4.93 11.28
CA THR A 10 28.54 3.94 10.39
C THR A 10 29.39 4.66 9.35
N GLY A 11 30.67 4.28 9.29
CA GLY A 11 31.66 4.85 8.37
C GLY A 11 31.61 4.22 6.96
N PRO A 12 32.23 4.86 5.96
CA PRO A 12 32.04 4.50 4.56
C PRO A 12 32.93 3.33 4.13
N GLY A 13 32.30 2.28 3.59
CA GLY A 13 32.97 1.18 2.90
C GLY A 13 32.98 1.40 1.39
N THR A 14 34.10 1.85 0.85
CA THR A 14 34.35 1.99 -0.59
C THR A 14 34.30 0.64 -1.29
N LYS A 15 33.43 0.45 -2.30
CA LYS A 15 33.51 -0.69 -3.23
C LYS A 15 33.74 -0.19 -4.66
N THR A 16 34.90 -0.62 -5.18
CA THR A 16 35.46 -0.33 -6.50
C THR A 16 34.62 -0.94 -7.63
N LEU A 17 34.25 -0.12 -8.60
CA LEU A 17 33.68 -0.52 -9.90
C LEU A 17 34.72 -1.26 -10.73
N LEU A 18 34.44 -2.50 -11.14
CA LEU A 18 35.16 -3.17 -12.21
C LEU A 18 34.29 -3.17 -13.47
N ARG A 19 34.64 -2.33 -14.44
CA ARG A 19 34.14 -2.41 -15.82
C ARG A 19 34.93 -3.49 -16.54
N VAL A 20 34.23 -4.47 -17.11
CA VAL A 20 34.77 -5.32 -18.17
C VAL A 20 33.88 -5.15 -19.40
N ALA A 21 34.53 -4.91 -20.53
CA ALA A 21 33.91 -4.67 -21.81
C ALA A 21 34.32 -5.75 -22.81
N VAL A 22 33.60 -5.76 -23.95
CA VAL A 22 33.99 -6.23 -25.30
C VAL A 22 33.62 -7.70 -25.62
N PRO A 23 33.27 -8.10 -26.88
CA PRO A 23 32.84 -7.38 -28.11
C PRO A 23 31.51 -7.91 -28.74
N ALA A 24 31.04 -7.17 -29.76
CA ALA A 24 30.09 -7.61 -30.77
C ALA A 24 30.75 -8.39 -31.93
N ALA A 25 30.08 -9.44 -32.40
CA ALA A 25 30.17 -10.08 -33.73
C ALA A 25 28.90 -10.95 -33.87
N GLY A 26 28.20 -11.17 -34.98
CA GLY A 26 28.39 -10.94 -36.40
C GLY A 26 27.32 -11.80 -37.08
N LEU A 27 26.64 -11.25 -38.08
CA LEU A 27 25.49 -11.83 -38.78
C LEU A 27 25.88 -13.07 -39.62
N ALA A 28 25.05 -14.13 -39.62
CA ALA A 28 25.04 -15.14 -40.68
C ALA A 28 23.62 -15.71 -40.88
N LEU A 29 23.00 -15.38 -42.02
CA LEU A 29 21.88 -16.12 -42.59
C LEU A 29 22.42 -17.39 -43.27
N VAL A 30 21.82 -18.54 -42.98
CA VAL A 30 21.87 -19.71 -43.85
C VAL A 30 20.46 -20.30 -43.96
N ALA A 31 19.91 -20.27 -45.17
CA ALA A 31 18.71 -21.00 -45.55
C ALA A 31 19.08 -22.47 -45.85
N GLY A 32 18.31 -23.41 -45.31
CA GLY A 32 18.45 -24.84 -45.59
C GLY A 32 17.13 -25.55 -45.35
N ALA A 33 16.59 -26.17 -46.41
CA ALA A 33 15.33 -26.87 -46.42
C ALA A 33 15.44 -28.33 -45.95
N ALA A 34 14.36 -28.77 -45.29
CA ALA A 34 13.80 -30.13 -45.20
C ALA A 34 14.62 -31.27 -44.54
N THR A 35 14.07 -31.81 -43.45
CA THR A 35 13.54 -33.21 -43.41
C THR A 35 12.71 -33.41 -42.14
N ALA A 36 11.52 -33.98 -42.29
CA ALA A 36 10.66 -34.37 -41.18
C ALA A 36 11.22 -35.63 -40.50
N LEU A 37 11.46 -35.55 -39.19
CA LEU A 37 11.53 -36.71 -38.30
C LEU A 37 10.37 -36.59 -37.31
N THR A 38 9.49 -37.58 -37.31
CA THR A 38 8.46 -37.79 -36.30
C THR A 38 9.13 -38.18 -34.98
N ALA A 39 9.08 -37.29 -33.99
CA ALA A 39 9.38 -37.61 -32.60
C ALA A 39 8.09 -37.43 -31.79
N ASP A 40 7.61 -38.53 -31.22
CA ASP A 40 6.57 -38.56 -30.18
C ASP A 40 6.92 -37.52 -29.12
N HIS A 41 6.12 -36.46 -29.05
CA HIS A 41 6.14 -35.55 -27.90
C HIS A 41 5.07 -36.04 -26.94
N ASP A 42 5.54 -36.62 -25.83
CA ASP A 42 4.80 -36.66 -24.58
C ASP A 42 4.45 -35.20 -24.23
N ALA A 43 3.21 -34.81 -24.51
CA ALA A 43 2.71 -33.49 -24.16
C ALA A 43 2.62 -33.41 -22.62
N PRO A 44 3.11 -32.34 -21.99
CA PRO A 44 2.90 -32.16 -20.56
C PRO A 44 1.39 -32.07 -20.30
N ALA A 45 0.90 -32.87 -19.36
CA ALA A 45 -0.48 -32.83 -18.92
C ALA A 45 -0.81 -31.39 -18.50
N ALA A 46 -1.89 -30.85 -19.07
CA ALA A 46 -2.44 -29.56 -18.66
C ALA A 46 -2.70 -29.57 -17.15
N PRO A 47 -2.43 -28.48 -16.41
CA PRO A 47 -2.79 -28.41 -15.01
C PRO A 47 -4.30 -28.66 -14.89
N ALA A 48 -4.67 -29.59 -14.01
CA ALA A 48 -6.06 -29.83 -13.68
C ALA A 48 -6.66 -28.52 -13.17
N ALA A 49 -7.66 -27.99 -13.89
CA ALA A 49 -8.45 -26.88 -13.40
C ALA A 49 -9.04 -27.28 -12.05
N LEU A 50 -8.68 -26.54 -11.00
CA LEU A 50 -9.31 -26.69 -9.69
C LEU A 50 -10.82 -26.47 -9.88
N ALA A 51 -11.62 -27.42 -9.39
CA ALA A 51 -13.07 -27.30 -9.41
C ALA A 51 -13.47 -26.01 -8.69
N ALA A 52 -14.27 -25.17 -9.36
CA ALA A 52 -14.83 -23.96 -8.76
C ALA A 52 -15.59 -24.35 -7.47
N SER A 53 -15.22 -23.73 -6.36
CA SER A 53 -15.96 -23.91 -5.11
C SER A 53 -17.34 -23.29 -5.27
N ASP A 54 -18.40 -24.03 -4.93
CA ASP A 54 -19.80 -23.61 -5.01
C ASP A 54 -20.20 -22.61 -3.89
N SER A 55 -19.22 -22.16 -3.10
CA SER A 55 -19.43 -21.11 -2.09
C SER A 55 -19.48 -19.75 -2.79
N PRO A 56 -20.47 -18.90 -2.47
CA PRO A 56 -20.48 -17.54 -2.99
C PRO A 56 -19.20 -16.84 -2.57
N ARG A 57 -18.52 -16.27 -3.56
CA ARG A 57 -17.32 -15.48 -3.39
C ARG A 57 -17.56 -14.34 -2.38
N ALA A 58 -16.65 -14.19 -1.44
CA ALA A 58 -16.72 -13.17 -0.40
C ALA A 58 -15.77 -12.02 -0.74
N LEU A 59 -16.30 -10.80 -0.83
CA LEU A 59 -15.52 -9.62 -1.16
C LEU A 59 -16.02 -8.37 -0.44
N LEU A 60 -15.12 -7.42 -0.24
CA LEU A 60 -15.40 -6.02 0.04
C LEU A 60 -15.15 -5.23 -1.24
N PHE A 61 -16.07 -4.34 -1.60
CA PHE A 61 -15.86 -3.29 -2.57
C PHE A 61 -16.52 -2.00 -2.08
N ASP A 62 -15.82 -0.88 -2.21
CA ASP A 62 -16.36 0.45 -1.95
C ASP A 62 -15.79 1.44 -2.98
N ASP A 63 -16.69 2.21 -3.59
CA ASP A 63 -16.40 3.23 -4.59
C ASP A 63 -16.54 4.67 -4.04
N PHE A 64 -16.63 4.80 -2.71
CA PHE A 64 -16.59 6.04 -1.94
C PHE A 64 -17.59 7.14 -2.34
N HIS A 65 -18.78 6.76 -2.77
CA HIS A 65 -19.89 7.68 -3.07
C HIS A 65 -20.60 8.20 -1.80
N TYR A 66 -19.84 8.83 -0.91
CA TYR A 66 -20.32 9.48 0.31
C TYR A 66 -20.32 11.01 0.15
N THR A 67 -20.89 11.71 1.13
CA THR A 67 -21.01 13.18 1.05
C THR A 67 -20.15 13.94 2.06
N ALA A 68 -19.76 13.31 3.18
CA ALA A 68 -18.95 13.90 4.24
C ALA A 68 -18.34 12.81 5.14
N HIS A 69 -17.34 13.17 5.95
CA HIS A 69 -16.71 12.27 6.93
C HIS A 69 -17.68 11.66 7.94
N ASP A 70 -18.82 12.31 8.20
CA ASP A 70 -19.87 11.86 9.12
C ASP A 70 -21.11 11.31 8.38
N ASP A 71 -20.98 10.99 7.08
CA ASP A 71 -22.03 10.33 6.31
C ASP A 71 -22.43 9.01 6.99
N PRO A 72 -23.72 8.82 7.35
CA PRO A 72 -24.17 7.60 8.01
C PRO A 72 -23.86 6.32 7.20
N GLY A 73 -23.82 6.42 5.87
CA GLY A 73 -23.47 5.31 4.98
C GLY A 73 -22.05 4.81 5.23
N LEU A 74 -21.09 5.70 5.46
CA LEU A 74 -19.68 5.35 5.68
C LEU A 74 -19.54 4.42 6.90
N SER A 75 -20.14 4.83 8.03
CA SER A 75 -20.15 4.01 9.25
C SER A 75 -20.98 2.73 9.13
N ALA A 76 -22.10 2.78 8.41
CA ALA A 76 -22.94 1.60 8.16
C ALA A 76 -22.23 0.56 7.27
N HIS A 77 -21.31 1.01 6.43
CA HIS A 77 -20.47 0.20 5.56
C HIS A 77 -19.18 -0.30 6.25
N GLY A 78 -19.00 -0.02 7.54
CA GLY A 78 -17.91 -0.56 8.36
C GLY A 78 -16.64 0.29 8.38
N TRP A 79 -16.65 1.45 7.72
CA TRP A 79 -15.54 2.40 7.78
C TRP A 79 -15.59 3.24 9.05
N THR A 80 -14.41 3.51 9.59
CA THR A 80 -14.19 4.46 10.67
C THR A 80 -13.24 5.55 10.20
N VAL A 81 -13.64 6.80 10.35
CA VAL A 81 -12.75 7.95 10.18
C VAL A 81 -12.10 8.25 11.52
N ARG A 82 -10.78 8.14 11.59
CA ARG A 82 -10.03 8.28 12.84
C ARG A 82 -10.18 9.70 13.39
N SER A 83 -10.27 9.80 14.72
CA SER A 83 -10.30 11.09 15.43
C SER A 83 -9.42 11.07 16.69
N GLY A 84 -8.96 12.25 17.11
CA GLY A 84 -8.24 12.43 18.38
C GLY A 84 -6.72 12.40 18.22
N GLY A 85 -6.00 11.93 19.25
CA GLY A 85 -4.54 11.88 19.24
C GLY A 85 -3.96 10.49 18.99
N GLY A 86 -2.65 10.35 19.21
CA GLY A 86 -1.93 9.08 19.11
C GLY A 86 -1.03 9.01 17.88
N GLY A 87 -0.11 8.04 17.88
CA GLY A 87 0.81 7.83 16.77
C GLY A 87 0.18 7.10 15.58
N PRO A 88 0.93 6.97 14.47
CA PRO A 88 2.24 7.57 14.25
C PRO A 88 2.17 9.09 14.01
N GLY A 89 3.34 9.73 13.91
CA GLY A 89 3.47 11.12 13.49
C GLY A 89 4.00 12.08 14.53
N VAL A 90 3.89 13.37 14.22
CA VAL A 90 4.43 14.47 15.01
C VAL A 90 3.83 14.48 16.43
N PRO A 91 4.64 14.63 17.50
CA PRO A 91 4.11 14.74 18.86
C PRO A 91 3.09 15.86 19.00
N GLY A 92 1.87 15.50 19.42
CA GLY A 92 0.77 16.45 19.57
C GLY A 92 -0.06 16.69 18.31
N ALA A 93 0.24 15.99 17.20
CA ALA A 93 -0.64 15.96 16.05
C ALA A 93 -2.03 15.38 16.39
N VAL A 94 -3.03 15.82 15.64
CA VAL A 94 -4.42 15.41 15.77
C VAL A 94 -4.85 14.69 14.49
N TRP A 95 -5.54 13.56 14.65
CA TRP A 95 -6.30 12.93 13.59
C TRP A 95 -7.64 13.67 13.49
N ASP A 96 -7.84 14.42 12.40
CA ASP A 96 -9.04 15.24 12.23
C ASP A 96 -9.95 14.62 11.16
N PRO A 97 -11.12 14.07 11.55
CA PRO A 97 -12.02 13.44 10.60
C PRO A 97 -12.61 14.45 9.60
N SER A 98 -12.70 15.74 9.96
CA SER A 98 -13.29 16.75 9.08
C SER A 98 -12.47 17.04 7.82
N ASN A 99 -11.19 16.62 7.82
CA ASN A 99 -10.30 16.68 6.68
C ASN A 99 -10.43 15.47 5.73
N VAL A 100 -11.31 14.51 6.04
CA VAL A 100 -11.74 13.46 5.10
C VAL A 100 -12.98 13.94 4.35
N THR A 101 -12.85 14.09 3.03
CA THR A 101 -13.90 14.66 2.18
C THR A 101 -14.16 13.79 0.96
N PHE A 102 -15.27 14.05 0.26
CA PHE A 102 -15.68 13.26 -0.90
C PHE A 102 -15.92 14.14 -2.14
N PRO A 103 -14.87 14.80 -2.68
CA PRO A 103 -15.00 15.63 -3.87
C PRO A 103 -15.10 14.78 -5.14
N ASP A 104 -15.53 15.41 -6.23
CA ASP A 104 -15.40 14.82 -7.57
C ASP A 104 -13.94 14.91 -8.05
N ALA A 105 -13.39 13.81 -8.54
CA ALA A 105 -12.15 13.75 -9.32
C ALA A 105 -12.42 13.03 -10.64
N ASP A 106 -12.07 13.68 -11.76
CA ASP A 106 -12.29 13.14 -13.12
C ASP A 106 -13.75 12.74 -13.44
N GLY A 107 -14.71 13.32 -12.71
CA GLY A 107 -16.15 13.13 -12.94
C GLY A 107 -16.81 12.13 -11.99
N GLU A 108 -16.06 11.49 -11.08
CA GLU A 108 -16.55 10.54 -10.09
C GLU A 108 -16.18 11.00 -8.66
N PRO A 109 -17.02 10.74 -7.64
CA PRO A 109 -16.67 10.98 -6.25
C PRO A 109 -15.48 10.12 -5.82
N VAL A 110 -14.54 10.69 -5.06
CA VAL A 110 -13.40 9.97 -4.48
C VAL A 110 -13.27 10.30 -3.00
N MET A 111 -12.72 9.40 -2.20
CA MET A 111 -12.33 9.73 -0.83
C MET A 111 -11.02 10.53 -0.85
N ARG A 112 -11.02 11.75 -0.31
CA ARG A 112 -9.84 12.60 -0.15
C ARG A 112 -9.41 12.68 1.30
N LEU A 113 -8.14 12.42 1.55
CA LEU A 113 -7.44 12.66 2.80
C LEU A 113 -6.61 13.94 2.64
N GLU A 114 -6.92 14.97 3.43
CA GLU A 114 -6.04 16.13 3.60
C GLU A 114 -5.28 16.03 4.93
N SER A 115 -3.96 16.17 4.89
CA SER A 115 -3.15 16.36 6.10
C SER A 115 -2.37 17.65 6.01
N SER A 116 -2.26 18.36 7.12
CA SER A 116 -1.72 19.71 7.14
C SER A 116 -0.81 20.00 8.33
N THR A 117 0.07 20.97 8.14
CA THR A 117 0.98 21.44 9.20
C THR A 117 1.44 22.86 8.91
N ASP A 118 1.61 23.65 9.97
CA ASP A 118 2.38 24.90 9.91
C ASP A 118 3.71 24.77 10.66
N GLY A 119 4.05 23.56 11.12
CA GLY A 119 5.21 23.23 11.96
C GLY A 119 5.02 23.46 13.46
N SER A 120 3.91 24.06 13.88
CA SER A 120 3.51 24.24 15.29
C SER A 120 2.24 23.45 15.64
N ALA A 121 1.30 23.36 14.71
CA ALA A 121 0.13 22.49 14.75
C ALA A 121 0.17 21.53 13.55
N THR A 122 -0.35 20.32 13.73
CA THR A 122 -0.36 19.29 12.68
C THR A 122 -1.65 18.49 12.78
N GLU A 123 -2.31 18.36 11.65
CA GLU A 123 -3.51 17.56 11.45
C GLU A 123 -3.20 16.45 10.45
N GLN A 124 -3.69 15.25 10.75
CA GLN A 124 -3.46 14.03 9.97
C GLN A 124 -4.80 13.36 9.69
N THR A 125 -4.86 12.49 8.69
CA THR A 125 -6.09 11.81 8.30
C THR A 125 -5.89 10.32 8.16
N GLU A 126 -6.85 9.55 8.65
CA GLU A 126 -6.86 8.10 8.54
C GLU A 126 -8.30 7.60 8.45
N VAL A 127 -8.52 6.64 7.55
CA VAL A 127 -9.77 5.90 7.40
C VAL A 127 -9.44 4.42 7.41
N TYR A 128 -10.17 3.65 8.21
CA TYR A 128 -9.95 2.21 8.33
C TYR A 128 -11.24 1.42 8.38
N HIS A 129 -11.20 0.18 7.91
CA HIS A 129 -12.31 -0.77 7.97
C HIS A 129 -12.17 -1.73 9.15
N ALA A 130 -13.19 -2.55 9.38
CA ALA A 130 -13.19 -3.61 10.36
C ALA A 130 -12.01 -4.57 10.18
N ARG A 131 -11.51 -5.09 11.31
CA ARG A 131 -10.43 -6.09 11.35
C ARG A 131 -10.99 -7.49 11.11
N LYS A 132 -11.10 -7.90 9.84
CA LYS A 132 -11.68 -9.20 9.44
C LYS A 132 -11.09 -9.80 8.16
N TYR A 133 -10.01 -9.21 7.62
CA TYR A 133 -9.43 -9.59 6.34
C TYR A 133 -8.11 -10.32 6.56
N HIS A 134 -7.92 -11.50 5.96
CA HIS A 134 -6.69 -12.29 6.13
C HIS A 134 -6.11 -12.69 4.78
N GLU A 135 -6.30 -13.92 4.32
CA GLU A 135 -5.83 -14.34 3.00
C GLU A 135 -6.74 -13.81 1.87
N GLY A 136 -6.12 -13.47 0.74
CA GLY A 136 -6.81 -13.00 -0.45
C GLY A 136 -6.08 -11.89 -1.19
N THR A 137 -6.82 -11.22 -2.06
CA THR A 137 -6.35 -10.05 -2.81
C THR A 137 -6.87 -8.78 -2.17
N TYR A 138 -6.02 -7.79 -1.99
CA TYR A 138 -6.37 -6.43 -1.57
C TYR A 138 -5.91 -5.48 -2.65
N ALA A 139 -6.75 -4.52 -2.98
CA ALA A 139 -6.43 -3.54 -3.99
C ALA A 139 -7.09 -2.19 -3.69
N ALA A 140 -6.43 -1.14 -4.13
CA ALA A 140 -6.98 0.21 -4.12
C ALA A 140 -6.44 0.98 -5.32
N ARG A 141 -7.23 1.93 -5.81
CA ARG A 141 -6.73 2.95 -6.74
C ARG A 141 -6.53 4.24 -5.97
N VAL A 142 -5.27 4.65 -5.87
CA VAL A 142 -4.82 5.76 -5.02
C VAL A 142 -4.16 6.82 -5.86
N ARG A 143 -4.46 8.09 -5.59
CA ARG A 143 -3.76 9.24 -6.17
C ARG A 143 -2.80 9.81 -5.16
N PHE A 144 -1.52 9.88 -5.52
CA PHE A 144 -0.51 10.52 -4.71
C PHE A 144 -0.15 11.92 -5.21
N THR A 145 0.35 12.75 -4.30
CA THR A 145 0.95 14.05 -4.60
C THR A 145 2.43 14.07 -4.25
N ASP A 146 3.26 14.69 -5.10
CA ASP A 146 4.69 14.87 -4.81
C ASP A 146 4.96 16.09 -3.91
N SER A 147 4.10 17.10 -4.01
CA SER A 147 4.24 18.39 -3.32
C SER A 147 2.91 18.80 -2.70
N PRO A 148 2.89 19.70 -1.70
CA PRO A 148 1.64 20.12 -1.09
C PRO A 148 0.75 20.86 -2.09
N VAL A 149 -0.56 20.71 -1.93
CA VAL A 149 -1.57 21.46 -2.69
C VAL A 149 -1.67 22.92 -2.25
N THR A 150 -1.09 23.27 -1.10
CA THR A 150 -0.99 24.64 -0.57
C THR A 150 0.30 24.79 0.23
N GLY A 151 0.99 25.92 0.08
CA GLY A 151 2.20 26.24 0.86
C GLY A 151 3.51 25.72 0.27
N PRO A 152 4.64 25.98 0.94
CA PRO A 152 5.96 25.49 0.51
C PRO A 152 6.13 23.99 0.78
N ASP A 153 6.90 23.32 -0.07
CA ASP A 153 7.18 21.89 0.01
C ASP A 153 8.35 21.53 0.94
N GLY A 154 8.48 20.24 1.26
CA GLY A 154 9.67 19.63 1.88
C GLY A 154 9.43 18.89 3.19
N ASP A 155 8.20 18.87 3.71
CA ASP A 155 7.90 18.05 4.89
C ASP A 155 7.88 16.58 4.50
N HIS A 156 8.49 15.72 5.33
CA HIS A 156 8.39 14.28 5.14
C HIS A 156 6.97 13.81 5.50
N VAL A 157 6.12 13.76 4.47
CA VAL A 157 4.78 13.19 4.50
C VAL A 157 4.82 11.72 4.08
N VAL A 158 3.95 10.92 4.67
CA VAL A 158 3.71 9.52 4.32
C VAL A 158 2.29 9.41 3.77
N GLN A 159 2.13 8.79 2.61
CA GLN A 159 0.85 8.54 1.94
C GLN A 159 0.68 7.03 1.74
N THR A 160 -0.41 6.43 2.24
CA THR A 160 -0.45 4.97 2.42
C THR A 160 -1.67 4.25 1.87
N PHE A 161 -1.50 2.96 1.61
CA PHE A 161 -2.57 1.97 1.58
C PHE A 161 -2.02 0.69 2.21
N PHE A 162 -2.68 0.17 3.25
CA PHE A 162 -2.09 -0.90 4.05
C PHE A 162 -3.13 -1.75 4.77
N THR A 163 -2.66 -2.89 5.27
CA THR A 163 -3.40 -3.76 6.18
C THR A 163 -2.64 -3.93 7.48
N ILE A 164 -3.32 -3.94 8.63
CA ILE A 164 -2.66 -4.06 9.94
C ILE A 164 -3.50 -4.84 10.97
N THR A 165 -2.82 -5.58 11.84
CA THR A 165 -3.31 -5.96 13.17
C THR A 165 -2.64 -5.06 14.22
N PRO A 166 -3.39 -4.39 15.11
CA PRO A 166 -2.81 -3.55 16.15
C PRO A 166 -1.79 -4.30 17.02
N LEU A 167 -0.68 -3.63 17.38
CA LEU A 167 0.31 -4.17 18.32
C LEU A 167 -0.23 -4.07 19.76
N ASP A 168 -0.64 -5.19 20.37
CA ASP A 168 -1.14 -5.15 21.76
C ASP A 168 0.00 -5.05 22.78
N HIS A 169 1.18 -5.60 22.44
CA HIS A 169 2.38 -5.55 23.29
C HIS A 169 3.67 -5.66 22.46
N PRO A 170 4.85 -5.27 23.01
CA PRO A 170 6.09 -5.38 22.26
C PRO A 170 6.41 -6.81 21.80
N MET A 171 6.75 -6.98 20.52
CA MET A 171 6.99 -8.26 19.87
C MET A 171 5.76 -9.19 19.91
N ASP A 172 4.56 -8.62 19.82
CA ASP A 172 3.32 -9.38 19.72
C ASP A 172 3.36 -10.33 18.51
N PRO A 173 3.22 -11.65 18.70
CA PRO A 173 3.17 -12.61 17.58
C PRO A 173 1.85 -12.57 16.79
N ASP A 174 0.83 -11.86 17.28
CA ASP A 174 -0.42 -11.69 16.53
C ASP A 174 -0.39 -10.42 15.64
N TYR A 175 0.66 -9.60 15.74
CA TYR A 175 0.88 -8.45 14.85
C TYR A 175 1.12 -8.93 13.42
N GLY A 176 0.69 -8.12 12.47
CA GLY A 176 0.98 -8.32 11.07
C GLY A 176 0.62 -7.05 10.32
N GLU A 177 1.45 -6.65 9.38
CA GLU A 177 1.21 -5.45 8.59
C GLU A 177 1.80 -5.60 7.18
N ALA A 178 1.08 -5.09 6.19
CA ALA A 178 1.51 -5.06 4.80
C ALA A 178 1.21 -3.69 4.20
N ASP A 179 2.26 -2.98 3.77
CA ASP A 179 2.20 -1.57 3.46
C ASP A 179 2.55 -1.26 2.01
N PHE A 180 1.83 -0.29 1.45
CA PHE A 180 2.37 0.68 0.51
C PHE A 180 2.55 2.01 1.25
N GLU A 181 3.78 2.53 1.33
CA GLU A 181 4.05 3.87 1.86
C GLU A 181 4.80 4.70 0.82
N TYR A 182 4.16 5.75 0.30
CA TYR A 182 4.79 6.73 -0.58
C TYR A 182 5.28 7.95 0.19
N LEU A 183 6.58 8.22 0.08
CA LEU A 183 7.28 9.29 0.76
C LEU A 183 7.90 10.23 -0.28
N PRO A 184 7.15 11.24 -0.76
CA PRO A 184 7.61 12.10 -1.86
C PRO A 184 8.81 12.95 -1.45
N ASN A 185 8.89 13.38 -0.20
CA ASN A 185 10.00 14.18 0.35
C ASN A 185 11.04 13.35 1.11
N GLY A 186 10.92 12.02 1.08
CA GLY A 186 11.80 11.09 1.80
C GLY A 186 11.35 10.85 3.24
N GLY A 187 12.15 10.04 3.94
CA GLY A 187 11.85 9.50 5.26
C GLY A 187 12.41 8.09 5.39
N TRP A 188 12.29 7.47 6.56
CA TRP A 188 12.87 6.14 6.85
C TRP A 188 14.39 6.00 6.58
N GLY A 189 15.10 7.14 6.44
CA GLY A 189 16.51 7.18 6.05
C GLY A 189 16.77 6.99 4.55
N GLY A 190 15.72 6.86 3.73
CA GLY A 190 15.79 6.77 2.27
C GLY A 190 15.69 8.11 1.54
N ASP A 191 15.80 8.02 0.21
CA ASP A 191 15.71 9.15 -0.71
C ASP A 191 14.26 9.63 -0.89
N ALA A 192 14.09 10.84 -1.41
CA ALA A 192 12.80 11.35 -1.88
C ALA A 192 12.21 10.49 -3.01
N LEU A 193 10.89 10.60 -3.22
CA LEU A 193 10.14 9.83 -4.22
C LEU A 193 10.27 8.31 -4.02
N SER A 194 10.25 7.86 -2.78
CA SER A 194 10.37 6.45 -2.42
C SER A 194 9.00 5.85 -2.12
N MET A 195 8.63 4.78 -2.85
CA MET A 195 7.55 3.88 -2.47
C MET A 195 8.15 2.70 -1.73
N TYR A 196 7.90 2.62 -0.43
CA TYR A 196 8.23 1.46 0.40
C TYR A 196 7.09 0.44 0.30
N LEU A 197 7.49 -0.80 0.10
CA LEU A 197 6.61 -1.95 0.22
C LEU A 197 7.13 -2.77 1.38
N THR A 198 6.44 -2.73 2.51
CA THR A 198 6.93 -3.31 3.76
C THR A 198 5.98 -4.40 4.21
N THR A 199 6.52 -5.54 4.65
CA THR A 199 5.74 -6.54 5.39
C THR A 199 6.36 -6.70 6.77
N TRP A 200 5.55 -6.53 7.80
CA TRP A 200 5.95 -6.66 9.19
C TRP A 200 5.39 -7.93 9.81
N GLU A 201 6.25 -8.58 10.56
CA GLU A 201 5.90 -9.62 11.52
C GLU A 201 5.54 -8.98 12.86
N THR A 202 6.42 -8.16 13.40
CA THR A 202 6.21 -7.52 14.71
C THR A 202 7.27 -6.46 14.99
N TYR A 203 7.10 -5.71 16.08
CA TYR A 203 8.11 -4.77 16.55
C TYR A 203 8.04 -4.51 18.06
N ARG A 204 9.13 -3.97 18.61
CA ARG A 204 9.22 -3.37 19.93
C ARG A 204 9.48 -1.88 19.77
N PRO A 205 8.63 -1.00 20.33
CA PRO A 205 8.85 0.45 20.28
C PRO A 205 10.09 0.91 21.08
N ASP A 206 10.34 0.31 22.25
CA ASP A 206 11.44 0.68 23.14
C ASP A 206 11.99 -0.53 23.93
N PRO A 207 13.30 -0.84 23.82
CA PRO A 207 14.23 -0.34 22.80
C PRO A 207 13.77 -0.78 21.40
N TRP A 208 14.00 0.08 20.40
CA TRP A 208 13.60 -0.20 19.03
C TRP A 208 14.15 -1.53 18.50
N GLU A 209 13.24 -2.40 18.08
CA GLU A 209 13.51 -3.67 17.40
C GLU A 209 12.38 -3.89 16.40
N ALA A 210 12.70 -4.19 15.15
CA ALA A 210 11.73 -4.42 14.09
C ALA A 210 12.00 -5.78 13.45
N VAL A 211 10.92 -6.53 13.21
CA VAL A 211 10.94 -7.76 12.41
C VAL A 211 10.08 -7.47 11.19
N ASN A 212 10.73 -7.04 10.12
CA ASN A 212 10.09 -6.74 8.85
C ASN A 212 11.05 -6.99 7.68
N THR A 213 10.51 -6.89 6.48
CA THR A 213 11.27 -6.80 5.24
C THR A 213 10.63 -5.76 4.33
N HIS A 214 11.43 -5.14 3.46
CA HIS A 214 10.90 -4.20 2.49
C HIS A 214 11.71 -4.17 1.18
N ASP A 215 11.01 -3.80 0.12
CA ASP A 215 11.56 -3.34 -1.15
C ASP A 215 11.21 -1.85 -1.34
N VAL A 216 12.03 -1.14 -2.11
CA VAL A 216 11.81 0.29 -2.38
C VAL A 216 11.87 0.56 -3.88
N VAL A 217 10.86 1.25 -4.40
CA VAL A 217 10.87 1.79 -5.76
C VAL A 217 11.05 3.30 -5.69
N VAL A 218 12.16 3.80 -6.24
CA VAL A 218 12.49 5.23 -6.25
C VAL A 218 12.12 5.85 -7.60
N ARG A 219 10.98 6.54 -7.64
CA ARG A 219 10.49 7.36 -8.76
C ARG A 219 9.29 8.18 -8.28
N SER A 220 8.92 9.22 -9.03
CA SER A 220 7.64 9.89 -8.79
C SER A 220 6.48 8.91 -9.00
N PHE A 221 5.54 8.94 -8.07
CA PHE A 221 4.21 8.32 -8.13
C PHE A 221 3.11 9.38 -8.12
N GLU A 222 3.41 10.63 -8.50
CA GLU A 222 2.38 11.67 -8.65
C GLU A 222 1.30 11.21 -9.64
N GLY A 223 0.04 11.26 -9.19
CA GLY A 223 -1.11 10.81 -9.97
C GLY A 223 -1.70 9.48 -9.51
N TRP A 224 -2.61 8.95 -10.32
CA TRP A 224 -3.39 7.75 -10.03
C TRP A 224 -2.57 6.47 -10.29
N HIS A 225 -2.59 5.57 -9.31
CA HIS A 225 -1.93 4.27 -9.37
C HIS A 225 -2.86 3.16 -8.86
N ASP A 226 -2.86 2.02 -9.55
CA ASP A 226 -3.53 0.82 -9.07
C ASP A 226 -2.53 0.04 -8.20
N LEU A 227 -2.83 -0.07 -6.91
CA LEU A 227 -2.04 -0.79 -5.91
C LEU A 227 -2.72 -2.12 -5.62
N VAL A 228 -1.99 -3.23 -5.75
CA VAL A 228 -2.52 -4.56 -5.45
C VAL A 228 -1.53 -5.32 -4.57
N MET A 229 -2.02 -5.90 -3.48
CA MET A 229 -1.28 -6.89 -2.70
C MET A 229 -2.06 -8.20 -2.65
N THR A 230 -1.36 -9.32 -2.71
CA THR A 230 -1.95 -10.66 -2.56
C THR A 230 -1.28 -11.37 -1.40
N ILE A 231 -2.07 -11.86 -0.46
CA ILE A 231 -1.61 -12.61 0.72
C ILE A 231 -2.14 -14.03 0.57
N SER A 232 -1.26 -14.97 0.26
CA SER A 232 -1.63 -16.37 0.08
C SER A 232 -0.42 -17.28 0.11
N GLY A 233 -0.59 -18.51 0.61
CA GLY A 233 0.41 -19.56 0.47
C GLY A 233 1.74 -19.26 1.19
N GLY A 234 1.70 -18.45 2.26
CA GLY A 234 2.90 -18.06 3.01
C GLY A 234 3.69 -16.90 2.37
N GLU A 235 3.11 -16.21 1.39
CA GLU A 235 3.74 -15.06 0.72
C GLU A 235 2.80 -13.85 0.62
N VAL A 236 3.40 -12.66 0.64
CA VAL A 236 2.78 -11.38 0.30
C VAL A 236 3.45 -10.85 -0.97
N ALA A 237 2.69 -10.69 -2.05
CA ALA A 237 3.19 -10.13 -3.31
C ALA A 237 2.54 -8.78 -3.59
N TYR A 238 3.34 -7.83 -4.08
CA TYR A 238 2.92 -6.44 -4.29
C TYR A 238 3.08 -6.05 -5.75
N PHE A 239 2.06 -5.36 -6.26
CA PHE A 239 1.99 -4.88 -7.63
C PHE A 239 1.63 -3.40 -7.65
N ILE A 240 2.27 -2.66 -8.56
CA ILE A 240 1.91 -1.28 -8.86
C ILE A 240 1.73 -1.18 -10.37
N ASP A 241 0.56 -0.67 -10.80
CA ASP A 241 0.20 -0.51 -12.21
C ASP A 241 0.38 -1.81 -13.03
N GLY A 242 -0.01 -2.95 -12.44
CA GLY A 242 0.09 -4.27 -13.08
C GLY A 242 1.46 -4.95 -12.99
N ARG A 243 2.50 -4.25 -12.51
CA ARG A 243 3.86 -4.82 -12.40
C ARG A 243 4.13 -5.30 -10.98
N GLU A 244 4.55 -6.55 -10.83
CA GLU A 244 5.11 -7.04 -9.55
C GLU A 244 6.37 -6.24 -9.20
N VAL A 245 6.41 -5.69 -8.00
CA VAL A 245 7.52 -4.87 -7.52
C VAL A 245 8.22 -5.45 -6.29
N ALA A 246 7.52 -6.27 -5.50
CA ALA A 246 8.04 -6.91 -4.29
C ALA A 246 7.31 -8.24 -4.01
N ARG A 247 8.01 -9.16 -3.33
CA ARG A 247 7.44 -10.42 -2.84
C ARG A 247 8.17 -10.83 -1.57
N HIS A 248 7.42 -10.97 -0.49
CA HIS A 248 7.92 -11.31 0.83
C HIS A 248 7.28 -12.63 1.29
N GLY A 249 7.99 -13.41 2.10
CA GLY A 249 7.48 -14.65 2.67
C GLY A 249 7.79 -14.74 4.15
N GLU A 250 7.85 -15.97 4.67
CA GLU A 250 8.28 -16.23 6.05
C GLU A 250 9.62 -15.53 6.41
N PRO A 251 9.75 -14.96 7.64
CA PRO A 251 8.82 -14.99 8.75
C PRO A 251 7.99 -13.71 8.87
N TYR A 252 7.36 -13.23 7.78
CA TYR A 252 6.60 -11.97 7.77
C TYR A 252 5.13 -12.18 7.35
N TYR A 253 4.66 -13.41 7.37
CA TYR A 253 3.32 -13.73 6.86
C TYR A 253 2.28 -13.52 7.96
N PRO A 254 1.23 -12.72 7.75
CA PRO A 254 0.34 -12.35 8.84
C PRO A 254 -0.40 -13.56 9.46
N GLU A 255 -0.43 -13.60 10.79
CA GLU A 255 -1.04 -14.67 11.60
C GLU A 255 -2.54 -14.50 11.78
N THR A 256 -3.00 -13.25 11.78
CA THR A 256 -4.34 -12.87 12.20
C THR A 256 -5.08 -12.02 11.16
N PRO A 257 -6.42 -11.96 11.22
CA PRO A 257 -7.18 -11.01 10.41
C PRO A 257 -6.78 -9.56 10.74
N MET A 258 -6.57 -8.78 9.69
CA MET A 258 -6.16 -7.38 9.68
C MET A 258 -7.34 -6.46 9.30
N SER A 259 -7.22 -5.17 9.61
CA SER A 259 -8.03 -4.11 9.00
C SER A 259 -7.42 -3.65 7.67
N VAL A 260 -8.22 -3.03 6.82
CA VAL A 260 -7.75 -2.27 5.64
C VAL A 260 -7.77 -0.78 5.97
N ASN A 261 -6.70 -0.05 5.63
CA ASN A 261 -6.47 1.30 6.12
C ASN A 261 -5.85 2.17 5.01
N VAL A 262 -6.16 3.45 5.07
CA VAL A 262 -5.56 4.52 4.26
C VAL A 262 -5.28 5.67 5.21
N ASN A 263 -4.05 6.18 5.24
CA ASN A 263 -3.72 7.38 6.01
C ASN A 263 -2.73 8.29 5.27
N GLN A 264 -2.75 9.55 5.68
CA GLN A 264 -1.73 10.53 5.36
C GLN A 264 -1.27 11.20 6.65
N TRP A 265 0.03 11.28 6.86
CA TRP A 265 0.59 11.76 8.12
C TRP A 265 2.04 12.26 7.96
N PHE A 266 2.57 12.95 8.97
CA PHE A 266 3.90 13.58 8.91
C PHE A 266 4.91 12.90 9.85
N ILE A 267 6.11 12.62 9.37
CA ILE A 267 7.19 12.03 10.17
C ILE A 267 7.65 13.03 11.23
N ALA A 268 7.74 12.58 12.50
CA ALA A 268 8.00 13.44 13.66
C ALA A 268 9.24 14.34 13.54
N ASP A 269 10.33 13.83 12.96
CA ASP A 269 11.58 14.56 12.76
C ASP A 269 11.75 15.08 11.31
N GLY A 270 10.69 15.06 10.52
CA GLY A 270 10.69 15.36 9.09
C GLY A 270 10.06 16.69 8.69
N LEU A 271 9.67 17.53 9.65
CA LEU A 271 9.09 18.85 9.35
C LEU A 271 10.18 19.87 8.99
N THR A 272 9.89 20.72 8.00
CA THR A 272 10.73 21.84 7.56
C THR A 272 10.81 23.01 8.55
N GLY A 273 10.00 22.97 9.61
CA GLY A 273 9.95 23.95 10.69
C GLY A 273 8.64 24.75 10.72
N ALA A 274 8.55 25.64 11.71
CA ALA A 274 7.41 26.54 11.87
C ALA A 274 7.39 27.62 10.76
N GLY A 275 6.24 27.87 10.15
CA GLY A 275 6.13 28.80 9.04
C GLY A 275 4.74 28.87 8.42
N GLU A 276 4.70 28.91 7.09
CA GLU A 276 3.46 28.98 6.31
C GLU A 276 2.67 27.67 6.40
N TYR A 277 1.34 27.74 6.38
CA TYR A 277 0.49 26.54 6.34
C TYR A 277 0.77 25.71 5.09
N ARG A 278 0.85 24.39 5.26
CA ARG A 278 1.11 23.40 4.21
C ARG A 278 0.08 22.30 4.29
N ALA A 279 -0.49 21.91 3.16
CA ALA A 279 -1.47 20.83 3.09
C ALA A 279 -1.17 19.90 1.91
N TYR A 280 -1.26 18.60 2.13
CA TYR A 280 -1.08 17.55 1.12
C TYR A 280 -2.41 16.83 0.92
N HIS A 281 -2.61 16.27 -0.28
CA HIS A 281 -3.78 15.45 -0.60
C HIS A 281 -3.35 14.06 -1.00
N GLN A 282 -4.11 13.07 -0.56
CA GLN A 282 -4.13 11.72 -1.10
C GLN A 282 -5.58 11.37 -1.40
N ASP A 283 -5.86 10.91 -2.62
CA ASP A 283 -7.21 10.52 -3.02
C ASP A 283 -7.29 9.00 -3.19
N VAL A 284 -8.47 8.42 -2.95
CA VAL A 284 -8.77 7.00 -3.15
C VAL A 284 -10.06 6.89 -3.94
N ASP A 285 -9.98 6.26 -5.11
CA ASP A 285 -11.12 6.05 -6.01
C ASP A 285 -11.96 4.87 -5.53
N TRP A 286 -11.33 3.74 -5.26
CA TRP A 286 -11.99 2.54 -4.75
C TRP A 286 -11.05 1.68 -3.90
N VAL A 287 -11.65 0.83 -3.07
CA VAL A 287 -10.99 -0.27 -2.36
C VAL A 287 -11.70 -1.58 -2.68
N LEU A 288 -10.92 -2.64 -2.88
CA LEU A 288 -11.38 -4.01 -3.09
C LEU A 288 -10.60 -4.97 -2.17
N HIS A 289 -11.31 -5.90 -1.56
CA HIS A 289 -10.70 -7.12 -1.04
C HIS A 289 -11.49 -8.33 -1.54
N VAL A 290 -10.81 -9.36 -2.02
CA VAL A 290 -11.41 -10.64 -2.40
C VAL A 290 -10.80 -11.74 -1.55
N LYS A 291 -11.64 -12.35 -0.72
CA LYS A 291 -11.23 -13.34 0.27
C LYS A 291 -10.80 -14.65 -0.39
N ASP A 292 -9.70 -15.24 0.06
CA ASP A 292 -9.17 -16.55 -0.34
C ASP A 292 -8.88 -16.72 -1.84
N GLU A 293 -8.81 -15.62 -2.59
CA GLU A 293 -8.48 -15.64 -4.02
C GLU A 293 -7.28 -14.76 -4.33
N VAL A 294 -6.37 -15.29 -5.15
CA VAL A 294 -5.24 -14.55 -5.72
C VAL A 294 -5.62 -14.10 -7.12
N LEU A 295 -5.94 -12.82 -7.27
CA LEU A 295 -6.23 -12.20 -8.55
C LEU A 295 -4.99 -11.53 -9.12
N THR A 296 -4.84 -11.60 -10.44
CA THR A 296 -3.92 -10.74 -11.17
C THR A 296 -4.42 -9.30 -11.19
N PRO A 297 -3.56 -8.29 -11.37
CA PRO A 297 -3.98 -6.90 -11.52
C PRO A 297 -5.03 -6.68 -12.63
N GLU A 298 -4.92 -7.41 -13.76
CA GLU A 298 -5.93 -7.35 -14.81
C GLU A 298 -7.29 -7.91 -14.37
N GLN A 299 -7.29 -8.96 -13.54
CA GLN A 299 -8.53 -9.50 -12.96
C GLN A 299 -9.13 -8.55 -11.92
N VAL A 300 -8.31 -7.86 -11.13
CA VAL A 300 -8.78 -6.78 -10.23
C VAL A 300 -9.47 -5.68 -11.03
N ALA A 301 -8.84 -5.18 -12.09
CA ALA A 301 -9.42 -4.15 -12.94
C ALA A 301 -10.74 -4.61 -13.59
N ALA A 302 -10.81 -5.86 -14.04
CA ALA A 302 -12.03 -6.44 -14.58
C ALA A 302 -13.14 -6.58 -13.52
N GLU A 303 -12.79 -6.96 -12.29
CA GLU A 303 -13.74 -7.09 -11.17
C GLU A 303 -14.37 -5.73 -10.82
N VAL A 304 -13.52 -4.71 -10.63
CA VAL A 304 -13.98 -3.34 -10.34
C VAL A 304 -14.85 -2.80 -11.48
N GLY A 305 -14.43 -3.02 -12.73
CA GLY A 305 -15.20 -2.65 -13.91
C GLY A 305 -16.59 -3.30 -13.93
N ALA A 306 -16.67 -4.61 -13.64
CA ALA A 306 -17.94 -5.33 -13.60
C ALA A 306 -18.85 -4.85 -12.45
N LEU A 307 -18.30 -4.56 -11.27
CA LEU A 307 -19.04 -4.02 -10.13
C LEU A 307 -19.64 -2.65 -10.46
N ARG A 308 -18.84 -1.76 -11.07
CA ARG A 308 -19.29 -0.43 -11.54
C ARG A 308 -20.32 -0.53 -12.66
N GLU A 309 -20.12 -1.38 -13.66
CA GLU A 309 -21.10 -1.62 -14.73
C GLU A 309 -22.45 -2.13 -14.19
N ALA A 310 -22.42 -2.90 -13.10
CA ALA A 310 -23.61 -3.36 -12.39
C ALA A 310 -24.24 -2.29 -11.48
N GLY A 311 -23.63 -1.12 -11.32
CA GLY A 311 -24.07 -0.05 -10.41
C GLY A 311 -23.85 -0.36 -8.94
N THR A 312 -22.90 -1.24 -8.61
CA THR A 312 -22.57 -1.60 -7.23
C THR A 312 -21.56 -0.59 -6.69
N GLY A 313 -22.01 0.39 -5.91
CA GLY A 313 -21.11 1.36 -5.25
C GLY A 313 -20.52 0.86 -3.93
N PHE A 314 -21.15 -0.13 -3.31
CA PHE A 314 -20.65 -0.80 -2.11
C PHE A 314 -21.17 -2.24 -2.04
N THR A 315 -20.32 -3.17 -1.63
CA THR A 315 -20.73 -4.49 -1.15
C THR A 315 -19.71 -5.05 -0.17
N ASP A 316 -20.18 -5.74 0.86
CA ASP A 316 -19.32 -6.42 1.82
C ASP A 316 -19.96 -7.75 2.21
N THR A 317 -19.44 -8.83 1.64
CA THR A 317 -19.86 -10.21 1.91
C THR A 317 -18.81 -10.99 2.69
N VAL A 318 -17.75 -10.32 3.16
CA VAL A 318 -16.70 -10.93 3.98
C VAL A 318 -17.25 -11.19 5.38
N PRO A 319 -17.23 -12.45 5.87
CA PRO A 319 -17.72 -12.78 7.20
C PRO A 319 -17.01 -11.95 8.28
N ALA A 320 -17.77 -11.51 9.29
CA ALA A 320 -17.18 -11.00 10.51
C ALA A 320 -16.39 -12.13 11.22
N VAL A 321 -15.33 -11.75 11.92
CA VAL A 321 -14.50 -12.64 12.75
C VAL A 321 -15.02 -12.72 14.18
#